data_AF-A0A0B8PCV9-F1
#
_entry.id   AF-A0A0B8PCV9-F1
#
_cell.length_a   1.000
_cell.length_b   1.000
_cell.length_c   1.000
_cell.angle_alpha   90.00
_cell.angle_beta   90.00
_cell.angle_gamma   90.00
#
_symmetry.space_group_name_H-M   'P 1'
#
loop_
_entity.id
_entity.type
_entity.pdbx_description
1 polymer ?
#
loop_
_entity_poly.entity_id
_entity_poly.type
_entity_poly.pdbx_seq_one_letter_code
_entity_poly.pdbx_strand_id
1 'polypeptide(L)' 'MLKALLAPYSDIKVMPTGGVNPGNVLEYLSVDRVLACGGTWMVDKNLIEAGDWEELARLTREAVALINS' A
#
# COMPACT_ATOMS: atom_id res chain seq x y z
N MET A 1 12.81 10.01 -2.96
CA MET A 1 13.48 9.78 -1.65
C MET A 1 13.83 8.31 -1.42
N LEU A 2 12.90 7.37 -1.57
CA LEU A 2 13.14 5.94 -1.30
C LEU A 2 14.34 5.34 -2.06
N LYS A 3 14.45 5.60 -3.36
CA LYS A 3 15.59 5.14 -4.19
C LYS A 3 16.95 5.64 -3.67
N ALA A 4 17.01 6.88 -3.17
CA ALA A 4 18.22 7.46 -2.61
C ALA A 4 18.58 6.83 -1.25
N LEU A 5 17.57 6.57 -0.40
CA LEU A 5 17.78 5.87 0.86
C LEU A 5 18.34 4.46 0.64
N LEU A 6 17.87 3.76 -0.39
CA LEU A 6 18.31 2.40 -0.72
C LEU A 6 19.68 2.36 -1.41
N ALA A 7 20.19 3.48 -1.94
CA ALA A 7 21.45 3.50 -2.68
C ALA A 7 22.65 2.92 -1.89
N PRO A 8 22.91 3.30 -0.62
CA PRO A 8 24.02 2.74 0.17
C PRO A 8 23.73 1.37 0.80
N TYR A 9 22.46 0.94 0.89
CA TYR A 9 22.07 -0.30 1.55
C TYR A 9 21.63 -1.34 0.52
N SER A 10 22.59 -2.03 -0.10
CA SER A 10 22.34 -2.99 -1.19
C SER A 10 21.45 -4.16 -0.80
N ASP A 11 21.57 -4.63 0.44
CA ASP A 11 21.04 -5.94 0.85
C ASP A 11 19.71 -5.84 1.59
N ILE A 12 19.19 -4.63 1.82
CA ILE A 12 17.93 -4.44 2.53
C ILE A 12 16.75 -4.43 1.55
N LYS A 13 15.64 -4.97 2.04
CA LYS A 13 14.32 -4.81 1.44
C LYS A 13 13.43 -4.02 2.38
N VAL A 14 12.46 -3.31 1.82
CA VAL A 14 11.63 -2.37 2.57
C VAL A 14 10.14 -2.58 2.29
N MET A 15 9.33 -2.09 3.23
CA MET A 15 7.87 -2.05 3.12
C MET A 15 7.41 -0.63 3.48
N PRO A 16 7.24 0.27 2.51
CA PRO A 16 6.76 1.63 2.76
C PRO A 16 5.36 1.61 3.40
N THR A 17 5.19 2.43 4.43
CA THR A 17 3.93 2.62 5.14
C THR A 17 3.70 4.09 5.45
N GLY A 18 2.43 4.52 5.51
CA GLY A 18 2.04 5.90 5.78
C GLY A 18 2.03 6.75 4.52
N GLY A 19 0.86 7.33 4.19
CA GLY A 19 0.66 8.11 2.97
C GLY A 19 0.55 7.28 1.67
N VAL A 20 0.64 5.95 1.75
CA VAL A 20 0.35 5.05 0.62
C VAL A 20 -1.15 5.06 0.32
N ASN A 21 -1.50 5.19 -0.95
CA ASN A 21 -2.87 5.26 -1.47
C ASN A 21 -2.93 4.77 -2.93
N PRO A 22 -4.13 4.63 -3.53
CA PRO A 22 -4.27 4.14 -4.91
C PRO A 22 -3.49 4.93 -5.97
N GLY A 23 -3.23 6.23 -5.74
CA GLY A 23 -2.51 7.08 -6.68
C GLY A 23 -0.99 6.91 -6.65
N ASN A 24 -0.41 6.29 -5.61
CA ASN A 24 1.06 6.17 -5.48
C ASN A 24 1.56 4.74 -5.18
N VAL A 25 0.68 3.79 -4.86
CA VAL A 25 1.09 2.42 -4.47
C VAL A 25 1.92 1.73 -5.56
N LEU A 26 1.56 1.90 -6.83
CA LEU A 26 2.30 1.31 -7.95
C LEU A 26 3.69 1.94 -8.14
N GLU A 27 3.85 3.23 -7.82
CA GLU A 27 5.17 3.88 -7.86
C GLU A 27 6.11 3.25 -6.84
N TYR A 28 5.64 2.98 -5.63
CA TYR A 28 6.42 2.29 -4.61
C TYR A 28 6.76 0.86 -5.03
N LEU A 29 5.76 0.08 -5.46
CA LEU A 29 5.94 -1.31 -5.86
C LEU A 29 6.82 -1.49 -7.11
N SER A 30 6.98 -0.44 -7.93
CA SER A 30 7.90 -0.44 -9.08
C SER A 30 9.39 -0.48 -8.69
N VAL A 31 9.72 -0.30 -7.41
CA VAL A 31 11.10 -0.37 -6.91
C VAL A 31 11.41 -1.80 -6.50
N ASP A 32 12.34 -2.48 -7.18
CA ASP A 32 12.69 -3.91 -6.95
C ASP A 32 12.91 -4.33 -5.49
N ARG A 33 13.37 -3.39 -4.65
CA ARG A 33 13.66 -3.62 -3.23
C ARG A 33 12.47 -3.36 -2.30
N VAL A 34 11.31 -3.02 -2.85
CA VAL A 34 10.04 -2.91 -2.12
C VAL A 34 9.31 -4.24 -2.18
N LEU A 35 9.09 -4.87 -1.03
CA LEU A 35 8.41 -6.17 -0.94
C LEU A 35 6.89 -6.05 -0.98
N ALA A 36 6.37 -5.01 -0.34
CA ALA A 36 4.95 -4.73 -0.18
C ALA A 36 4.79 -3.26 0.22
N CYS A 37 3.56 -2.76 0.23
CA CYS A 37 3.24 -1.46 0.80
C CYS A 37 2.09 -1.62 1.79
N GLY A 38 2.18 -0.92 2.92
CA GLY A 38 1.08 -0.83 3.89
C GLY A 38 0.33 0.49 3.71
N GLY A 39 -0.99 0.43 3.70
CA GLY A 39 -1.84 1.61 3.78
C GLY A 39 -3.17 1.30 4.45
N THR A 40 -3.87 2.37 4.81
CA THR A 40 -5.12 2.31 5.58
C THR A 40 -6.34 2.67 4.75
N TRP A 41 -6.18 3.01 3.46
CA TRP A 41 -7.27 3.53 2.63
C TRP A 41 -8.39 2.52 2.38
N MET A 42 -8.11 1.22 2.52
CA MET A 42 -9.09 0.14 2.37
C MET A 42 -9.70 -0.32 3.71
N VAL A 43 -9.21 0.19 4.84
CA VAL A 43 -9.64 -0.14 6.20
C VAL A 43 -9.98 1.13 6.98
N ASP A 44 -10.95 1.88 6.45
CA ASP A 44 -11.39 3.13 7.07
C ASP A 44 -12.00 2.89 8.46
N LYS A 45 -11.60 3.71 9.42
CA LYS A 45 -12.02 3.58 10.81
C LYS A 45 -13.53 3.80 10.99
N ASN A 46 -14.13 4.75 10.27
CA ASN A 46 -15.56 5.04 10.39
C ASN A 46 -16.39 3.89 9.84
N LEU A 47 -15.95 3.25 8.75
CA LEU A 47 -16.60 2.06 8.21
C LEU A 47 -16.56 0.88 9.19
N ILE A 48 -15.43 0.69 9.88
CA ILE A 48 -15.30 -0.32 10.94
C ILE A 48 -16.26 0.00 12.10
N GLU A 49 -16.28 1.24 12.57
CA GLU A 49 -17.16 1.67 13.67
C GLU A 49 -18.66 1.58 13.30
N ALA A 50 -18.99 1.81 12.03
CA ALA A 50 -20.34 1.66 11.50
C ALA A 50 -20.72 0.20 11.18
N GLY A 51 -19.77 -0.74 11.21
CA GLY A 51 -19.99 -2.13 10.82
C GLY A 51 -20.25 -2.32 9.32
N ASP A 52 -19.76 -1.41 8.48
CA ASP A 52 -19.94 -1.44 7.02
C ASP A 52 -18.92 -2.39 6.37
N TRP A 53 -19.14 -3.68 6.56
CA TRP A 53 -18.27 -4.74 6.06
C TRP A 53 -18.34 -4.89 4.54
N GLU A 54 -19.46 -4.52 3.92
CA GLU A 54 -19.63 -4.59 2.47
C GLU A 54 -18.72 -3.58 1.77
N GLU A 55 -18.68 -2.34 2.28
CA GLU A 55 -17.82 -1.31 1.72
C GLU A 55 -16.33 -1.61 1.96
N LEU A 56 -15.96 -2.06 3.17
CA LEU A 56 -14.60 -2.52 3.45
C LEU A 56 -14.16 -3.65 2.49
N ALA A 57 -15.06 -4.60 2.21
CA ALA A 57 -14.79 -5.67 1.27
C ALA A 57 -14.65 -5.15 -0.17
N ARG A 58 -15.45 -4.16 -0.59
CA ARG A 58 -15.31 -3.50 -1.90
C ARG A 58 -13.95 -2.83 -2.04
N LEU A 59 -13.58 -1.98 -1.08
CA LEU A 59 -12.30 -1.27 -1.06
C LEU A 59 -11.11 -2.23 -1.04
N THR A 60 -11.21 -3.32 -0.29
CA THR A 60 -10.16 -4.36 -0.24
C THR A 60 -10.00 -5.05 -1.60
N ARG A 61 -11.10 -5.42 -2.26
CA ARG A 61 -11.05 -6.00 -3.62
C ARG A 61 -10.44 -5.04 -4.63
N GLU A 62 -10.76 -3.75 -4.55
CA GLU A 62 -10.18 -2.73 -5.42
C GLU A 62 -8.68 -2.57 -5.19
N ALA A 63 -8.22 -2.56 -3.94
CA ALA A 63 -6.80 -2.53 -3.62
C ALA A 63 -6.05 -3.74 -4.19
N VAL A 64 -6.64 -4.95 -4.11
CA VAL A 64 -6.07 -6.18 -4.68
C VAL A 64 -6.07 -6.15 -6.22
N ALA A 65 -7.15 -5.68 -6.83
CA ALA A 65 -7.25 -5.57 -8.29
C ALA A 65 -6.23 -4.57 -8.84
N LEU A 66 -6.02 -3.45 -8.15
CA LEU A 66 -5.07 -2.40 -8.54
C LEU A 66 -3.62 -2.89 -8.63
N ILE A 67 -3.22 -3.84 -7.79
CA ILE A 67 -1.83 -4.34 -7.75
C ILE A 67 -1.59 -5.59 -8.60
N ASN A 68 -2.66 -6.29 -9.00
CA ASN A 68 -2.60 -7.50 -9.83
C ASN A 68 -2.90 -7.25 -11.31
N SER A 69 -3.02 -5.98 -11.72
CA SER A 69 -3.32 -5.55 -13.09
C SER A 69 -2.10 -5.49 -13.99
#